data_AF-A0A804KUD7-F1
#
_entry.id   AF-A0A804KUD7-F1
#
_cell.length_a   1.000
_cell.length_b   1.000
_cell.length_c   1.000
_cell.angle_alpha   90.00
_cell.angle_beta   90.00
_cell.angle_gamma   90.00
#
_symmetry.space_group_name_H-M   'P 1'
#
loop_
_entity.id
_entity.type
_entity.pdbx_description
1 polymer ?
#
loop_
_entity_poly.entity_id
_entity_poly.type
_entity_poly.pdbx_seq_one_letter_code
_entity_poly.pdbx_strand_id
1 'polypeptide(L)'
;MSLSGHKIYDPKGVGALYIRRRPRVRVEPQMSGGGQERGIRSGTVPTPLAVGMGAACEIAEKDMEYDSRRISLLMGLKEVAVSSGSACTSASLEPSYVLRALGVDEDMARTSIKFGIGRFTPEAEIDKAIWLTVRQVEKLREMSPLYEMVEEGIDLKSFQWAQH
;
A
#
# COMPACT_ATOMS: atom_id res chain seq x y z
N MET A 1 -10.12 -3.95 10.57
CA MET A 1 -9.36 -3.19 9.53
C MET A 1 -8.96 -1.88 10.16
N SER A 2 -7.68 -1.51 10.05
CA SER A 2 -7.15 -0.26 10.61
C SER A 2 -7.00 0.78 9.51
N LEU A 3 -7.46 1.99 9.76
CA LEU A 3 -7.41 3.14 8.86
C LEU A 3 -6.64 4.25 9.56
N SER A 4 -5.85 4.99 8.79
CA SER A 4 -5.06 6.11 9.27
C SER A 4 -5.34 7.32 8.40
N GLY A 5 -5.82 8.42 8.99
CA GLY A 5 -6.24 9.60 8.23
C GLY A 5 -5.12 10.14 7.32
N HIS A 6 -3.90 10.27 7.84
CA HIS A 6 -2.76 10.78 7.07
C HIS A 6 -2.29 9.88 5.90
N LYS A 7 -2.97 8.77 5.63
CA LYS A 7 -2.78 7.92 4.44
C LYS A 7 -3.85 8.12 3.36
N ILE A 8 -4.79 9.02 3.61
CA ILE A 8 -5.86 9.46 2.71
C ILE A 8 -6.00 11.00 2.73
N TYR A 9 -4.89 11.72 2.94
CA TYR A 9 -4.80 13.20 2.90
C TYR A 9 -5.42 13.99 4.08
N ASP A 10 -5.70 13.32 5.21
CA ASP A 10 -6.15 13.97 6.46
C ASP A 10 -4.96 14.34 7.39
N PRO A 11 -5.05 15.32 8.31
CA PRO A 11 -4.09 15.54 9.39
C PRO A 11 -3.67 14.29 10.18
N LYS A 12 -2.40 14.30 10.64
CA LYS A 12 -1.88 13.29 11.58
C LYS A 12 -2.63 13.37 12.92
N GLY A 13 -2.73 12.23 13.61
CA GLY A 13 -3.31 12.16 14.95
C GLY A 13 -4.74 11.59 15.01
N VAL A 14 -5.30 11.17 13.88
CA VAL A 14 -6.60 10.48 13.81
C VAL A 14 -6.55 9.25 12.91
N GLY A 15 -7.36 8.27 13.26
CA GLY A 15 -7.49 7.00 12.56
C GLY A 15 -8.74 6.28 13.05
N ALA A 16 -9.10 5.21 12.38
CA ALA A 16 -10.28 4.43 12.70
C ALA A 16 -9.96 2.93 12.73
N LEU A 17 -10.61 2.23 13.64
CA LEU A 17 -10.58 0.77 13.69
C LEU A 17 -11.96 0.23 13.35
N TYR A 18 -12.06 -0.43 12.20
CA TYR A 18 -13.27 -1.15 11.84
C TYR A 18 -13.33 -2.48 12.60
N ILE A 19 -14.33 -2.60 13.49
CA ILE A 19 -14.68 -3.82 14.20
C ILE A 19 -15.97 -4.38 13.61
N ARG A 20 -15.88 -5.59 13.05
CA ARG A 20 -16.99 -6.28 12.41
C ARG A 20 -18.03 -6.70 13.47
N ARG A 21 -19.29 -6.29 13.27
CA ARG A 21 -20.41 -6.63 14.18
C ARG A 21 -21.04 -7.98 13.88
N ARG A 22 -20.95 -8.49 12.64
CA ARG A 22 -21.50 -9.79 12.21
C ARG A 22 -20.59 -10.49 11.18
N PRO A 23 -20.13 -11.73 11.42
CA PRO A 23 -20.13 -12.41 12.73
C PRO A 23 -19.46 -11.53 13.79
N ARG A 24 -19.94 -11.60 15.04
CA ARG A 24 -19.57 -10.65 16.09
C ARG A 24 -18.13 -10.87 16.53
N VAL A 25 -17.27 -9.87 16.31
CA VAL A 25 -15.91 -9.83 16.85
C VAL A 25 -15.92 -9.08 18.18
N ARG A 26 -15.33 -9.66 19.22
CA ARG A 26 -15.14 -9.03 20.53
C ARG A 26 -13.69 -8.59 20.66
N VAL A 27 -13.47 -7.40 21.20
CA VAL A 27 -12.13 -6.82 21.41
C VAL A 27 -12.11 -6.26 22.82
N GLU A 28 -11.03 -6.51 23.55
CA GLU A 28 -10.81 -5.93 24.87
C GLU A 28 -10.25 -4.51 24.74
N PRO A 29 -10.87 -3.49 25.37
CA PRO A 29 -10.39 -2.12 25.31
C PRO A 29 -9.00 -2.01 25.95
N GLN A 30 -8.05 -1.41 25.24
CA GLN A 30 -6.71 -1.13 25.78
C GLN A 30 -6.65 0.22 26.52
N MET A 31 -7.66 1.08 26.31
CA MET A 31 -7.74 2.41 26.92
C MET A 31 -8.89 2.45 27.94
N SER A 32 -8.54 2.53 29.21
CA SER A 32 -9.48 2.67 30.33
C SER A 32 -10.13 4.07 30.38
N GLY A 33 -11.38 4.16 30.83
CA GLY A 33 -12.09 5.45 30.99
C GLY A 33 -13.62 5.33 30.86
N GLY A 34 -14.28 6.43 30.50
CA GLY A 34 -15.75 6.60 30.55
C GLY A 34 -16.57 5.83 29.52
N GLY A 35 -15.97 4.89 28.79
CA GLY A 35 -16.71 4.00 27.88
C GLY A 35 -17.18 4.65 26.57
N GLN A 36 -16.52 5.72 26.12
CA GLN A 36 -16.73 6.28 24.77
C GLN A 36 -16.47 5.20 23.68
N GLU A 37 -16.93 5.48 22.45
CA GLU A 37 -16.79 4.54 21.32
C GLU A 37 -17.31 3.13 21.66
N ARG A 38 -18.48 3.07 22.31
CA ARG A 38 -19.17 1.82 22.72
C ARG A 38 -18.34 0.97 23.70
N GLY A 39 -17.55 1.62 24.54
CA GLY A 39 -16.67 0.96 25.49
C GLY A 39 -15.35 0.51 24.92
N ILE A 40 -15.07 0.72 23.63
CA ILE A 40 -13.87 0.17 22.95
C ILE A 40 -12.67 1.12 23.03
N ARG A 41 -12.92 2.44 23.00
CA ARG A 41 -11.86 3.45 23.06
C ARG A 41 -12.33 4.61 23.91
N SER A 42 -11.79 4.68 25.12
CA SER A 42 -12.06 5.78 26.05
C SER A 42 -11.36 7.06 25.65
N GLY A 43 -11.89 8.20 26.12
CA GLY A 43 -11.36 9.54 25.87
C GLY A 43 -12.22 10.33 24.89
N THR A 44 -12.12 11.65 24.96
CA THR A 44 -12.89 12.57 24.10
C THR A 44 -12.57 12.30 22.63
N VAL A 45 -13.61 12.24 21.80
CA VAL A 45 -13.45 12.15 20.35
C VAL A 45 -12.99 13.52 19.86
N PRO A 46 -11.83 13.63 19.18
CA PRO A 46 -11.35 14.91 18.66
C PRO A 46 -12.18 15.31 17.44
N THR A 47 -13.32 15.97 17.66
CA THR A 47 -14.31 16.29 16.61
C THR A 47 -13.70 16.93 15.36
N PRO A 48 -12.79 17.93 15.42
CA PRO A 48 -12.21 18.52 14.22
C PRO A 48 -11.43 17.50 13.38
N LEU A 49 -10.71 16.57 14.03
CA LEU A 49 -9.95 15.54 13.33
C LEU A 49 -10.86 14.45 12.76
N ALA A 50 -11.95 14.09 13.46
CA ALA A 50 -12.92 13.13 12.93
C ALA A 50 -13.67 13.68 11.70
N VAL A 51 -13.96 14.98 11.69
CA VAL A 51 -14.54 15.69 10.53
C VAL A 51 -13.54 15.72 9.37
N GLY A 52 -12.27 16.05 9.65
CA GLY A 52 -11.19 15.98 8.67
C GLY A 52 -11.09 14.59 8.02
N MET A 53 -11.09 13.54 8.84
CA MET A 53 -11.02 12.16 8.36
C MET A 53 -12.22 11.79 7.49
N GLY A 54 -13.42 12.25 7.84
CA GLY A 54 -14.63 12.06 7.02
C GLY A 54 -14.52 12.74 5.66
N ALA A 55 -14.11 14.01 5.64
CA ALA A 55 -13.92 14.77 4.39
C ALA A 55 -12.79 14.18 3.52
N ALA A 56 -11.70 13.75 4.14
CA ALA A 56 -10.59 13.09 3.48
C ALA A 56 -11.00 11.74 2.86
N CYS A 57 -11.81 10.93 3.56
CA CYS A 57 -12.40 9.72 2.98
C CYS A 57 -13.29 10.05 1.77
N GLU A 58 -14.11 11.09 1.84
CA GLU A 58 -15.00 11.52 0.75
C GLU A 58 -14.23 12.03 -0.47
N ILE A 59 -13.17 12.82 -0.25
CA ILE A 59 -12.28 13.30 -1.31
C ILE A 59 -11.50 12.12 -1.89
N ALA A 60 -10.94 11.25 -1.06
CA ALA A 60 -10.22 10.07 -1.53
C ALA A 60 -11.13 9.13 -2.34
N GLU A 61 -12.43 9.06 -2.03
CA GLU A 61 -13.43 8.34 -2.83
C GLU A 61 -13.65 9.00 -4.20
N LYS A 62 -13.65 10.34 -4.28
CA LYS A 62 -13.85 11.11 -5.52
C LYS A 62 -12.59 11.17 -6.41
N ASP A 63 -11.42 11.34 -5.81
CA ASP A 63 -10.15 11.58 -6.50
C ASP A 63 -9.35 10.29 -6.74
N MET A 64 -9.85 9.14 -6.26
CA MET A 64 -9.22 7.82 -6.43
C MET A 64 -8.87 7.53 -7.89
N GLU A 65 -9.70 8.02 -8.82
CA GLU A 65 -9.56 7.84 -10.26
C GLU A 65 -8.44 8.73 -10.86
N TYR A 66 -8.13 9.87 -10.25
CA TYR A 66 -7.14 10.85 -10.73
C TYR A 66 -5.72 10.60 -10.15
N ASP A 67 -5.62 10.20 -8.89
CA ASP A 67 -4.36 10.08 -8.12
C ASP A 67 -3.49 8.87 -8.48
N SER A 68 -4.05 7.92 -9.22
CA SER A 68 -3.37 6.70 -9.68
C SER A 68 -2.16 6.94 -10.61
N ARG A 69 -1.77 8.20 -10.91
CA ARG A 69 -0.86 8.56 -12.01
C ARG A 69 0.66 8.65 -11.72
N ARG A 70 1.25 8.22 -10.57
CA ARG A 70 2.60 8.74 -10.13
C ARG A 70 3.80 7.83 -9.65
N ILE A 71 3.91 6.49 -9.81
CA ILE A 71 5.21 5.76 -9.55
C ILE A 71 5.65 4.87 -10.75
N SER A 72 6.72 5.09 -11.54
CA SER A 72 6.94 4.50 -12.92
C SER A 72 6.25 3.18 -13.36
N LEU A 73 6.27 2.08 -12.58
CA LEU A 73 5.44 0.88 -12.82
C LEU A 73 3.96 1.11 -12.43
N LEU A 74 3.69 1.64 -11.25
CA LEU A 74 2.45 2.33 -10.82
C LEU A 74 2.00 3.53 -11.72
N MET A 75 2.88 4.22 -12.49
CA MET A 75 2.57 5.22 -13.54
C MET A 75 2.22 4.54 -14.86
N GLY A 76 2.56 3.26 -15.03
CA GLY A 76 2.07 2.42 -16.11
C GLY A 76 0.79 1.69 -15.73
N LEU A 77 0.62 1.38 -14.44
CA LEU A 77 -0.55 0.78 -13.82
C LEU A 77 -1.54 1.83 -13.31
N LYS A 78 -1.70 2.96 -14.01
CA LYS A 78 -2.61 4.06 -13.61
C LYS A 78 -4.07 3.66 -13.50
N GLU A 79 -4.40 2.48 -14.00
CA GLU A 79 -5.75 1.93 -13.99
C GLU A 79 -5.90 0.82 -12.95
N VAL A 80 -4.86 0.56 -12.13
CA VAL A 80 -4.84 -0.49 -11.10
C VAL A 80 -4.28 0.06 -9.78
N ALA A 81 -5.12 0.09 -8.74
CA ALA A 81 -4.67 0.48 -7.40
C ALA A 81 -3.74 -0.60 -6.81
N VAL A 82 -2.44 -0.30 -6.70
CA VAL A 82 -1.43 -1.21 -6.14
C VAL A 82 -0.56 -0.51 -5.10
N SER A 83 0.23 -1.29 -4.36
CA SER A 83 1.14 -0.77 -3.33
C SER A 83 2.52 -1.41 -3.48
N SER A 84 3.58 -0.61 -3.40
CA SER A 84 4.96 -1.08 -3.25
C SER A 84 5.31 -1.19 -1.75
N GLY A 85 5.79 -2.37 -1.31
CA GLY A 85 6.27 -2.63 0.05
C GLY A 85 5.28 -3.26 1.05
N SER A 86 5.81 -3.70 2.21
CA SER A 86 5.01 -4.31 3.31
C SER A 86 4.38 -3.31 4.28
N ALA A 87 4.88 -2.08 4.29
CA ALA A 87 4.29 -1.00 5.06
C ALA A 87 4.33 0.25 4.20
N CYS A 88 3.22 0.97 4.15
CA CYS A 88 3.12 2.30 3.55
C CYS A 88 4.24 3.18 4.13
N THR A 89 5.37 3.33 3.46
CA THR A 89 6.53 4.05 3.97
C THR A 89 6.23 5.54 3.95
N SER A 90 5.89 6.06 5.13
CA SER A 90 5.64 7.49 5.35
C SER A 90 6.92 8.31 5.61
N ALA A 91 8.13 7.75 5.40
CA ALA A 91 9.38 8.51 5.50
C ALA A 91 10.66 7.79 5.04
N SER A 92 10.73 6.45 5.02
CA SER A 92 11.99 5.72 4.78
C SER A 92 11.94 4.85 3.53
N LEU A 93 12.97 4.95 2.69
CA LEU A 93 13.22 4.14 1.48
C LEU A 93 13.58 2.66 1.79
N GLU A 94 13.25 2.19 3.00
CA GLU A 94 13.67 0.86 3.41
C GLU A 94 12.81 -0.25 2.76
N PRO A 95 13.45 -1.32 2.26
CA PRO A 95 12.77 -2.48 1.71
C PRO A 95 11.90 -3.17 2.74
N SER A 96 10.86 -3.85 2.26
CA SER A 96 9.89 -4.58 3.06
C SER A 96 10.55 -5.45 4.15
N TYR A 97 10.29 -5.13 5.42
CA TYR A 97 10.75 -5.96 6.55
C TYR A 97 10.12 -7.36 6.55
N VAL A 98 8.94 -7.54 5.94
CA VAL A 98 8.29 -8.84 5.79
C VAL A 98 9.03 -9.68 4.75
N LEU A 99 9.35 -9.12 3.59
CA LEU A 99 10.12 -9.83 2.56
C LEU A 99 11.54 -10.14 3.05
N ARG A 100 12.16 -9.20 3.77
CA ARG A 100 13.45 -9.42 4.44
C ARG A 100 13.39 -10.60 5.43
N ALA A 101 12.34 -10.70 6.24
CA ALA A 101 12.15 -11.81 7.17
C ALA A 101 11.87 -13.15 6.47
N LEU A 102 11.35 -13.13 5.25
CA LEU A 102 11.19 -14.31 4.38
C LEU A 102 12.49 -14.69 3.65
N GLY A 103 13.59 -13.96 3.87
CA GLY A 103 14.87 -14.20 3.21
C GLY A 103 14.92 -13.70 1.76
N VAL A 104 13.98 -12.84 1.35
CA VAL A 104 14.00 -12.21 0.03
C VAL A 104 15.09 -11.14 0.01
N ASP A 105 15.88 -11.16 -1.06
CA ASP A 105 16.94 -10.21 -1.33
C ASP A 105 16.44 -8.75 -1.36
N GLU A 106 17.32 -7.81 -1.02
CA GLU A 106 16.96 -6.41 -0.87
C GLU A 106 16.46 -5.76 -2.17
N ASP A 107 17.10 -6.08 -3.30
CA ASP A 107 16.74 -5.54 -4.61
C ASP A 107 15.41 -6.10 -5.11
N MET A 108 15.15 -7.37 -4.79
CA MET A 108 13.86 -8.01 -5.04
C MET A 108 12.75 -7.43 -4.14
N ALA A 109 13.06 -7.12 -2.88
CA ALA A 109 12.10 -6.53 -1.96
C ALA A 109 11.68 -5.10 -2.38
N ARG A 110 12.59 -4.34 -3.03
CA ARG A 110 12.32 -3.00 -3.57
C ARG A 110 11.48 -3.02 -4.85
N THR A 111 11.58 -4.08 -5.64
CA THR A 111 10.83 -4.26 -6.90
C THR A 111 9.51 -5.03 -6.73
N SER A 112 9.14 -5.35 -5.49
CA SER A 112 7.92 -6.08 -5.17
C SER A 112 6.66 -5.21 -5.20
N ILE A 113 5.60 -5.72 -5.82
CA ILE A 113 4.27 -5.11 -5.86
C ILE A 113 3.27 -6.01 -5.16
N LYS A 114 2.38 -5.40 -4.38
CA LYS A 114 1.23 -6.06 -3.77
C LYS A 114 -0.05 -5.68 -4.51
N PHE A 115 -0.70 -6.69 -5.10
CA PHE A 115 -2.04 -6.59 -5.65
C PHE A 115 -3.07 -7.01 -4.59
N GLY A 116 -4.09 -6.18 -4.40
CA GLY A 116 -5.23 -6.53 -3.55
C GLY A 116 -6.42 -6.93 -4.39
N ILE A 117 -6.84 -8.20 -4.31
CA ILE A 117 -8.05 -8.69 -4.97
C ILE A 117 -9.13 -8.83 -3.90
N GLY A 118 -10.30 -8.26 -4.16
CA GLY A 118 -11.42 -8.23 -3.22
C GLY A 118 -12.65 -8.95 -3.76
N ARG A 119 -13.70 -9.02 -2.92
CA ARG A 119 -15.01 -9.57 -3.31
C ARG A 119 -15.65 -8.87 -4.52
N PHE A 120 -15.29 -7.61 -4.74
CA PHE A 120 -15.88 -6.77 -5.77
C PHE A 120 -14.97 -6.59 -6.98
N THR A 121 -13.87 -7.34 -7.07
CA THR A 121 -12.96 -7.32 -8.22
C THR A 121 -13.47 -8.32 -9.25
N PRO A 122 -14.05 -7.88 -10.39
CA PRO A 122 -14.48 -8.77 -11.47
C PRO A 122 -13.29 -9.38 -12.20
N GLU A 123 -13.48 -10.54 -12.82
CA GLU A 123 -12.44 -11.23 -13.61
C GLU A 123 -11.84 -10.34 -14.70
N ALA A 124 -12.67 -9.54 -15.38
CA ALA A 124 -12.22 -8.58 -16.39
C ALA A 124 -11.24 -7.52 -15.84
N GLU A 125 -11.37 -7.11 -14.59
CA GLU A 125 -10.40 -6.19 -13.95
C GLU A 125 -9.09 -6.90 -13.63
N ILE A 126 -9.15 -8.20 -13.29
CA ILE A 126 -7.96 -9.03 -13.09
C ILE A 126 -7.23 -9.19 -14.42
N ASP A 127 -7.93 -9.54 -15.50
CA ASP A 127 -7.35 -9.69 -16.84
C ASP A 127 -6.70 -8.39 -17.31
N LYS A 128 -7.38 -7.26 -17.09
CA LYS A 128 -6.84 -5.93 -17.39
C LYS A 128 -5.61 -5.62 -16.55
N ALA A 129 -5.61 -5.95 -15.26
CA ALA A 129 -4.47 -5.74 -14.38
C ALA A 129 -3.27 -6.61 -14.81
N ILE A 130 -3.50 -7.86 -15.21
CA ILE A 130 -2.47 -8.75 -15.76
C ILE A 130 -1.88 -8.13 -17.03
N TRP A 131 -2.73 -7.77 -17.99
CA TRP A 131 -2.29 -7.20 -19.26
C TRP A 131 -1.47 -5.93 -19.08
N LEU A 132 -1.94 -4.99 -18.25
CA LEU A 132 -1.23 -3.75 -17.94
C LEU A 132 0.12 -4.02 -17.24
N THR A 133 0.15 -4.99 -16.32
CA THR A 133 1.37 -5.35 -15.59
C THR A 133 2.41 -5.94 -16.53
N VAL A 134 2.03 -6.92 -17.35
CA VAL A 134 2.93 -7.57 -18.32
C VAL A 134 3.52 -6.53 -19.25
N ARG A 135 2.65 -5.73 -19.90
CA ARG A 135 3.07 -4.70 -20.85
C ARG A 135 4.04 -3.69 -20.23
N GLN A 136 3.78 -3.27 -18.99
CA GLN A 136 4.63 -2.30 -18.32
C GLN A 136 5.96 -2.92 -17.86
N VAL A 137 5.97 -4.18 -17.43
CA VAL A 137 7.20 -4.90 -17.08
C VAL A 137 8.07 -5.12 -18.31
N GLU A 138 7.50 -5.55 -19.44
CA GLU A 138 8.20 -5.72 -20.71
C GLU A 138 8.87 -4.40 -21.15
N LYS A 139 8.09 -3.31 -21.16
CA LYS A 139 8.63 -1.98 -21.48
C LYS A 139 9.77 -1.57 -20.55
N LEU A 140 9.67 -1.84 -19.25
CA LEU A 140 10.73 -1.50 -18.30
C LEU A 140 11.98 -2.36 -18.50
N ARG A 141 11.82 -3.62 -18.89
CA ARG A 141 12.92 -4.55 -19.20
C ARG A 141 13.66 -4.13 -20.47
N GLU A 142 12.95 -3.74 -21.52
CA GLU A 142 13.55 -3.21 -22.76
C GLU A 142 14.43 -1.98 -22.52
N MET A 143 14.13 -1.21 -21.47
CA MET A 143 14.89 0.00 -21.12
C MET A 143 15.91 -0.25 -20.00
N SER A 144 16.08 -1.49 -19.53
CA SER A 144 16.91 -1.82 -18.37
C SER A 144 18.22 -2.49 -18.78
N PRO A 145 19.36 -1.80 -18.62
CA PRO A 145 20.68 -2.40 -18.84
C PRO A 145 20.94 -3.61 -17.91
N LEU A 146 20.33 -3.62 -16.73
CA LEU A 146 20.42 -4.74 -15.79
C LEU A 146 19.76 -6.01 -16.34
N TYR A 147 18.67 -5.85 -17.10
CA TYR A 147 17.96 -6.98 -17.70
C TYR A 147 18.74 -7.56 -18.88
N GLU A 148 19.33 -6.70 -19.73
CA GLU A 148 20.23 -7.12 -20.81
C GLU A 148 21.40 -7.97 -20.28
N MET A 149 22.05 -7.52 -19.19
CA MET A 149 23.14 -8.26 -18.56
C MET A 149 22.70 -9.64 -18.04
N VAL A 150 21.48 -9.77 -17.53
CA VAL A 150 20.92 -11.06 -17.10
C VAL A 150 20.65 -11.98 -18.29
N GLU A 151 20.15 -11.44 -19.41
CA GLU A 151 19.94 -12.21 -20.64
C GLU A 151 21.26 -12.71 -21.26
N GLU A 152 22.34 -11.95 -21.10
CA GLU A 152 23.71 -12.35 -21.46
C GLU A 152 24.32 -13.39 -20.49
N GLY A 153 23.59 -13.79 -19.45
CA GLY A 153 24.02 -14.78 -18.47
C GLY A 153 24.98 -14.25 -17.41
N ILE A 154 25.08 -12.92 -17.29
CA ILE A 154 25.95 -12.27 -16.30
C ILE A 154 25.25 -12.27 -14.94
N ASP A 155 25.94 -12.79 -13.91
CA ASP A 155 25.43 -12.73 -12.54
C ASP A 155 25.55 -11.30 -11.98
N LEU A 156 24.41 -10.63 -11.79
CA LEU A 156 24.35 -9.27 -11.23
C LEU A 156 24.95 -9.17 -9.82
N LYS A 157 25.06 -10.29 -9.08
CA LYS A 157 25.67 -10.33 -7.74
C LYS A 157 27.19 -10.31 -7.78
N SER A 158 27.79 -10.52 -8.95
CA SER A 158 29.25 -10.48 -9.13
C SER A 158 29.80 -9.05 -9.22
N PHE A 159 28.93 -8.04 -9.38
CA PHE A 159 29.32 -6.63 -9.42
C PHE A 159 29.32 -5.99 -8.03
N GLN A 160 30.38 -5.25 -7.71
CA GLN A 160 30.36 -4.31 -6.58
C GLN A 160 29.65 -3.02 -6.99
N TRP A 161 28.38 -2.92 -6.62
CA TRP A 161 27.58 -1.70 -6.78
C TRP A 161 28.08 -0.61 -5.81
N ALA A 162 28.22 0.63 -6.28
CA ALA A 162 28.56 1.74 -5.41
C ALA A 162 27.42 1.96 -4.39
N GLN A 163 27.71 1.80 -3.09
CA GLN A 163 26.76 2.07 -2.03
C GLN A 163 26.48 3.58 -1.96
N HIS A 164 25.23 3.98 -2.22
CA HIS A 164 24.69 5.30 -1.92
C HIS A 164 23.49 5.18 -0.98
#